data_AF-A0A843TBU0-F1
#
_entry.id   AF-A0A843TBU0-F1
#
_cell.length_a   1.000
_cell.length_b   1.000
_cell.length_c   1.000
_cell.angle_alpha   90.00
_cell.angle_beta   90.00
_cell.angle_gamma   90.00
#
_symmetry.space_group_name_H-M   'P 1'
#
loop_
_entity.id
_entity.type
_entity.pdbx_description
1 polymer ?
#
loop_
_entity_poly.entity_id
_entity_poly.type
_entity_poly.pdbx_seq_one_letter_code
_entity_poly.pdbx_strand_id
1 'polypeptide(L)'
;MATDTQAMLEQMRTARGYLYPSHELAAELDPQFMEVFNRLAGLSLLHEGVDSSDAALDTKQRELIVIGILAARGGSAVSHMRRAIRFGATEKEIFEVGKAAMVPAGAPAFLSVVNGLLQLRADAEAVS
;
A
#
# COMPACT_ATOMS: atom_id res chain seq x y z
N MET A 1 1.29 27.76 9.25
CA MET A 1 1.85 28.44 8.06
C MET A 1 1.05 27.99 6.86
N ALA A 2 0.83 28.85 5.86
CA ALA A 2 0.17 28.40 4.63
C ALA A 2 1.11 27.43 3.89
N THR A 3 0.62 26.24 3.57
CA THR A 3 1.37 25.21 2.83
C THR A 3 1.56 25.68 1.38
N ASP A 4 2.81 25.79 0.93
CA ASP A 4 3.10 26.01 -0.48
C ASP A 4 2.75 24.74 -1.27
N THR A 5 1.59 24.77 -1.91
CA THR A 5 1.00 23.61 -2.58
C THR A 5 1.84 23.14 -3.77
N GLN A 6 2.42 24.07 -4.53
CA GLN A 6 3.24 23.72 -5.70
C GLN A 6 4.57 23.10 -5.28
N ALA A 7 5.24 23.69 -4.29
CA ALA A 7 6.47 23.12 -3.74
C ALA A 7 6.24 21.73 -3.14
N MET A 8 5.11 21.53 -2.43
CA MET A 8 4.73 20.23 -1.88
C MET A 8 4.51 19.18 -2.98
N LEU A 9 3.77 19.50 -4.04
CA LEU A 9 3.50 18.57 -5.14
C LEU A 9 4.78 18.16 -5.88
N GLU A 10 5.72 19.09 -6.06
CA GLU A 10 7.00 18.79 -6.68
C GLU A 10 7.88 17.90 -5.79
N GLN A 11 7.89 18.16 -4.48
CA GLN A 11 8.56 17.30 -3.51
C GLN A 11 7.96 15.89 -3.53
N MET A 12 6.62 15.77 -3.58
CA MET A 12 5.94 14.48 -3.68
C MET A 12 6.36 13.72 -4.95
N ARG A 13 6.40 14.40 -6.09
CA ARG A 13 6.80 13.79 -7.37
C ARG A 13 8.23 13.26 -7.30
N THR A 14 9.15 14.06 -6.78
CA THR A 14 10.58 13.69 -6.66
C THR A 14 10.77 12.51 -5.72
N ALA A 15 10.25 12.61 -4.49
CA ALA A 15 10.50 11.63 -3.44
C ALA A 15 9.85 10.25 -3.69
N ARG A 16 8.76 10.24 -4.48
CA ARG A 16 7.99 9.01 -4.79
C ARG A 16 8.29 8.46 -6.18
N GLY A 17 8.68 9.31 -7.14
CA GLY A 17 8.75 8.97 -8.56
C GLY A 17 7.39 8.87 -9.25
N TYR A 18 6.29 9.22 -8.56
CA TYR A 18 4.95 9.29 -9.13
C TYR A 18 4.10 10.33 -8.39
N LEU A 19 3.12 10.88 -9.10
CA LEU A 19 2.06 11.73 -8.58
C LEU A 19 0.78 11.40 -9.38
N TYR A 20 -0.37 11.32 -8.71
CA TYR A 20 -1.65 11.04 -9.35
C TYR A 20 -2.44 12.34 -9.48
N PRO A 21 -3.28 12.51 -10.52
CA PRO A 21 -4.15 13.68 -10.64
C PRO A 21 -5.06 13.89 -9.41
N SER A 22 -5.47 12.80 -8.74
CA SER A 22 -6.23 12.87 -7.50
C SER A 22 -5.47 13.53 -6.35
N HIS A 23 -4.14 13.40 -6.30
CA HIS A 23 -3.31 14.10 -5.30
C HIS A 23 -3.22 15.61 -5.60
N GLU A 24 -3.16 15.99 -6.87
CA GLU A 24 -3.13 17.41 -7.28
C GLU A 24 -4.44 18.10 -6.89
N LEU A 25 -5.59 17.49 -7.24
CA LEU A 25 -6.90 18.01 -6.85
C LEU A 25 -7.08 18.03 -5.33
N ALA A 26 -6.68 16.98 -4.62
CA ALA A 26 -6.77 16.96 -3.16
C ALA A 26 -5.93 18.07 -2.51
N ALA A 27 -4.77 18.40 -3.08
CA ALA A 27 -3.90 19.44 -2.56
C ALA A 27 -4.42 20.84 -2.86
N GLU A 28 -5.10 21.03 -4.00
CA GLU A 28 -5.85 22.25 -4.32
C GLU A 28 -7.00 22.49 -3.32
N LEU A 29 -7.75 21.44 -2.99
CA LEU A 29 -8.92 21.52 -2.12
C LEU A 29 -8.56 21.63 -0.62
N ASP A 30 -7.54 20.89 -0.17
CA ASP A 30 -7.07 20.91 1.22
C ASP A 30 -5.56 20.62 1.30
N PRO A 31 -4.72 21.67 1.18
CA PRO A 31 -3.27 21.49 1.15
C PRO A 31 -2.70 21.03 2.49
N GLN A 32 -3.33 21.40 3.61
CA GLN A 32 -2.87 20.98 4.94
C GLN A 32 -3.13 19.48 5.15
N PHE A 33 -4.29 18.99 4.73
CA PHE A 33 -4.56 17.55 4.76
C PHE A 33 -3.57 16.79 3.87
N MET A 34 -3.29 17.29 2.67
CA MET A 34 -2.35 16.64 1.77
C MET A 34 -0.90 16.64 2.26
N GLU A 35 -0.48 17.66 3.01
CA GLU A 35 0.81 17.69 3.68
C GLU A 35 0.92 16.55 4.71
N VAL A 36 -0.09 16.39 5.57
CA VAL A 36 -0.14 15.32 6.57
C VAL A 36 -0.21 13.95 5.91
N PHE A 37 -1.07 13.80 4.89
CA PHE A 37 -1.16 12.58 4.10
C PHE A 37 0.19 12.22 3.47
N ASN A 38 0.91 13.21 2.93
CA ASN A 38 2.22 12.98 2.34
C ASN A 38 3.25 12.52 3.37
N ARG A 39 3.27 13.14 4.54
CA ARG A 39 4.14 12.74 5.65
C ARG A 39 3.85 11.31 6.11
N LEU A 40 2.57 10.97 6.29
CA LEU A 40 2.16 9.61 6.65
C LEU A 40 2.62 8.60 5.61
N ALA A 41 2.35 8.86 4.33
CA ALA A 41 2.79 7.99 3.25
C ALA A 41 4.32 7.84 3.21
N GLY A 42 5.07 8.92 3.49
CA GLY A 42 6.53 8.90 3.60
C GLY A 42 7.05 7.95 4.68
N LEU A 43 6.48 8.02 5.88
CA LEU A 43 6.84 7.12 6.98
C LEU A 43 6.45 5.66 6.68
N SER A 44 5.31 5.45 6.01
CA SER A 44 4.82 4.11 5.67
C SER A 44 5.62 3.45 4.52
N LEU A 45 6.02 4.20 3.50
CA LEU A 45 6.63 3.65 2.27
C LEU A 45 8.11 4.02 2.09
N LEU A 46 8.73 4.62 3.11
CA LEU A 46 10.11 5.11 3.07
C LEU A 46 10.36 5.97 1.82
N HIS A 47 9.60 7.06 1.69
CA HIS A 47 9.89 8.04 0.65
C HIS A 47 11.27 8.66 0.86
N GLU A 48 11.84 9.20 -0.21
CA GLU A 48 13.16 9.85 -0.16
C GLU A 48 13.21 10.93 0.94
N GLY A 49 14.30 10.97 1.70
CA GLY A 49 14.49 11.89 2.82
C GLY A 49 13.93 11.40 4.17
N VAL A 50 13.29 10.22 4.22
CA VAL A 50 12.92 9.57 5.48
C VAL A 50 14.10 8.75 6.01
N ASP A 51 14.47 8.95 7.27
CA ASP A 51 15.44 8.08 7.95
C ASP A 51 14.88 6.66 8.04
N SER A 52 15.63 5.70 7.50
CA SER A 52 15.27 4.28 7.46
C SER A 52 16.36 3.41 8.07
N SER A 53 17.27 3.99 8.88
CA SER A 53 18.41 3.28 9.46
C SER A 53 18.00 2.16 10.44
N ASP A 54 16.81 2.27 11.05
CA ASP A 54 16.22 1.27 11.94
C ASP A 54 15.13 0.41 11.27
N ALA A 55 14.86 0.62 9.97
CA ALA A 55 13.78 -0.05 9.27
C ALA A 55 14.09 -1.53 9.01
N ALA A 56 13.24 -2.43 9.49
CA ALA A 56 13.34 -3.86 9.22
C ALA A 56 12.96 -4.26 7.78
N LEU A 57 12.15 -3.44 7.11
CA LEU A 57 11.76 -3.61 5.71
C LEU A 57 12.22 -2.42 4.87
N ASP A 58 12.95 -2.69 3.81
CA ASP A 58 13.43 -1.71 2.85
C ASP A 58 12.31 -1.22 1.90
N THR A 59 12.62 -0.21 1.08
CA THR A 59 11.67 0.36 0.12
C THR A 59 11.15 -0.68 -0.87
N LYS A 60 12.02 -1.59 -1.35
CA LYS A 60 11.64 -2.63 -2.31
C LYS A 60 10.58 -3.54 -1.71
N GLN A 61 10.81 -4.05 -0.50
CA GLN A 61 9.92 -4.95 0.22
C GLN A 61 8.56 -4.30 0.49
N ARG A 62 8.55 -3.02 0.91
CA ARG A 62 7.31 -2.27 1.14
C ARG A 62 6.51 -2.06 -0.14
N GLU A 63 7.18 -1.75 -1.25
CA GLU A 63 6.52 -1.63 -2.56
C GLU A 63 5.94 -2.97 -3.04
N LEU A 64 6.65 -4.10 -2.87
CA LEU A 64 6.13 -5.43 -3.19
C LEU A 64 4.86 -5.76 -2.37
N ILE A 65 4.79 -5.37 -1.09
CA ILE A 65 3.58 -5.50 -0.26
C ILE A 65 2.42 -4.66 -0.84
N VAL A 66 2.68 -3.40 -1.19
CA VAL A 66 1.66 -2.50 -1.75
C VAL A 66 1.12 -3.04 -3.07
N ILE A 67 1.99 -3.56 -3.95
CA ILE A 67 1.59 -4.17 -5.22
C ILE A 67 0.58 -5.30 -4.98
N GLY A 68 0.84 -6.20 -4.02
CA GLY A 68 -0.07 -7.28 -3.67
C GLY A 68 -1.42 -6.78 -3.16
N ILE A 69 -1.43 -5.75 -2.30
CA ILE A 69 -2.66 -5.14 -1.76
C ILE A 69 -3.50 -4.50 -2.88
N LEU A 70 -2.87 -3.72 -3.75
CA LEU A 70 -3.56 -3.05 -4.85
C LEU A 70 -4.13 -4.06 -5.85
N ALA A 71 -3.36 -5.09 -6.20
CA ALA A 71 -3.82 -6.17 -7.07
C ALA A 71 -5.04 -6.90 -6.48
N ALA A 72 -5.01 -7.25 -5.19
CA ALA A 72 -6.14 -7.89 -4.52
C ALA A 72 -7.41 -7.02 -4.48
N ARG A 73 -7.27 -5.69 -4.52
CA ARG A 73 -8.37 -4.72 -4.54
C ARG A 73 -8.85 -4.36 -5.95
N GLY A 74 -8.26 -4.95 -7.00
CA GLY A 74 -8.56 -4.60 -8.40
C GLY A 74 -8.04 -3.22 -8.81
N GLY A 75 -7.11 -2.63 -8.05
CA GLY A 75 -6.49 -1.36 -8.35
C GLY A 75 -5.26 -1.50 -9.25
N SER A 76 -4.90 -0.42 -9.95
CA SER A 76 -3.64 -0.38 -10.71
C SER A 76 -2.45 -0.25 -9.76
N ALA A 77 -1.49 -1.17 -9.89
CA ALA A 77 -0.23 -1.17 -9.13
C ALA A 77 0.97 -0.66 -9.93
N VAL A 78 0.77 -0.15 -11.15
CA VAL A 78 1.87 0.15 -12.09
C VAL A 78 2.86 1.19 -11.54
N SER A 79 2.41 2.25 -10.87
CA SER A 79 3.32 3.24 -10.27
C SER A 79 4.19 2.63 -9.17
N HIS A 80 3.62 1.71 -8.40
CA HIS A 80 4.33 0.98 -7.35
C HIS A 80 5.31 -0.06 -7.94
N MET A 81 4.92 -0.74 -9.03
CA MET A 81 5.84 -1.61 -9.79
C MET A 81 7.04 -0.83 -10.32
N ARG A 82 6.83 0.36 -10.89
CA ARG A 82 7.93 1.23 -11.36
C ARG A 82 8.84 1.66 -10.22
N ARG A 83 8.28 2.04 -9.06
CA ARG A 83 9.07 2.41 -7.89
C ARG A 83 9.84 1.20 -7.33
N ALA A 84 9.21 0.03 -7.23
CA ALA A 84 9.88 -1.20 -6.82
C ALA A 84 11.10 -1.49 -7.71
N ILE A 85 10.96 -1.38 -9.04
CA ILE A 85 12.05 -1.56 -10.00
C ILE A 85 13.16 -0.52 -9.80
N ARG A 86 12.82 0.76 -9.54
CA ARG A 86 13.82 1.80 -9.19
C ARG A 86 14.65 1.42 -7.96
N PHE A 87 14.07 0.66 -7.02
CA PHE A 87 14.73 0.13 -5.83
C PHE A 87 15.20 -1.32 -5.98
N GLY A 88 15.35 -1.82 -7.20
CA GLY A 88 16.01 -3.10 -7.49
C GLY A 88 15.09 -4.32 -7.52
N ALA A 89 13.76 -4.15 -7.55
CA ALA A 89 12.86 -5.27 -7.83
C ALA A 89 13.00 -5.75 -9.27
N THR A 90 12.95 -7.07 -9.44
CA THR A 90 12.91 -7.74 -10.74
C THR A 90 11.46 -8.00 -11.17
N GLU A 91 11.26 -8.19 -12.47
CA GLU A 91 9.97 -8.65 -13.01
C GLU A 91 9.52 -9.96 -12.37
N LYS A 92 10.47 -10.87 -12.10
CA LYS A 92 10.19 -12.15 -11.44
C LYS A 92 9.67 -11.96 -10.01
N GLU A 93 10.27 -11.08 -9.21
CA GLU A 93 9.77 -10.77 -7.86
C GLU A 93 8.35 -10.21 -7.91
N ILE A 94 8.06 -9.31 -8.85
CA ILE A 94 6.71 -8.74 -9.04
C ILE A 94 5.70 -9.83 -9.46
N PHE A 95 6.08 -10.71 -10.37
CA PHE A 95 5.25 -11.86 -10.76
C PHE A 95 4.99 -12.81 -9.58
N GLU A 96 5.99 -13.03 -8.72
CA GLU A 96 5.87 -13.82 -7.50
C GLU A 96 4.95 -13.19 -6.45
N VAL A 97 4.92 -11.86 -6.33
CA VAL A 97 3.91 -11.16 -5.52
C VAL A 97 2.50 -11.47 -6.01
N GLY A 98 2.27 -11.47 -7.33
CA GLY A 98 0.98 -11.82 -7.90
C GLY A 98 0.54 -13.24 -7.53
N LYS A 99 1.45 -14.22 -7.65
CA LYS A 99 1.20 -15.61 -7.21
C LYS A 99 0.89 -15.69 -5.71
N ALA A 100 1.65 -14.96 -4.88
CA ALA A 100 1.48 -14.95 -3.44
C ALA A 100 0.15 -14.29 -3.02
N ALA A 101 -0.30 -13.25 -3.74
CA ALA A 101 -1.52 -12.52 -3.45
C ALA A 101 -2.79 -13.24 -3.93
N MET A 102 -2.70 -14.08 -4.99
CA MET A 102 -3.85 -14.73 -5.61
C MET A 102 -4.72 -15.53 -4.63
N VAL A 103 -4.09 -16.36 -3.79
CA VAL A 103 -4.80 -17.18 -2.80
C VAL A 103 -5.44 -16.33 -1.70
N PRO A 104 -4.69 -15.48 -0.95
CA PRO A 104 -5.27 -14.66 0.12
C PRO A 104 -6.25 -13.59 -0.37
N ALA A 105 -6.27 -13.25 -1.66
CA ALA A 105 -7.27 -12.32 -2.21
C ALA A 105 -8.70 -12.91 -2.21
N GLY A 106 -8.86 -14.25 -2.24
CA GLY A 106 -10.17 -14.90 -2.34
C GLY A 106 -10.44 -15.98 -1.29
N ALA A 107 -9.43 -16.75 -0.90
CA ALA A 107 -9.60 -17.84 0.06
C ALA A 107 -10.18 -17.40 1.42
N PRO A 108 -9.79 -16.24 1.99
CA PRO A 108 -10.38 -15.77 3.26
C PRO A 108 -11.90 -15.57 3.21
N ALA A 109 -12.48 -15.21 2.05
CA ALA A 109 -13.92 -15.07 1.90
C ALA A 109 -14.65 -16.42 2.00
N PHE A 110 -14.06 -17.50 1.47
CA PHE A 110 -14.59 -18.84 1.66
C PHE A 110 -14.37 -19.34 3.10
N LEU A 111 -13.15 -19.15 3.62
CA LEU A 111 -12.78 -19.60 4.96
C LEU A 111 -13.58 -18.90 6.06
N SER A 112 -14.03 -17.66 5.87
CA SER A 112 -14.89 -16.99 6.85
C SER A 112 -16.24 -17.73 7.03
N VAL A 113 -16.81 -18.29 5.96
CA VAL A 113 -18.02 -19.12 6.02
C VAL A 113 -17.74 -20.43 6.75
N VAL A 114 -16.63 -21.10 6.42
CA VAL A 114 -16.21 -22.34 7.10
C VAL A 114 -16.01 -22.09 8.60
N ASN A 115 -15.34 -21.00 8.96
CA ASN A 115 -15.12 -20.62 10.35
C ASN A 115 -16.44 -20.30 11.08
N GLY A 116 -17.40 -19.66 10.39
CA GLY A 116 -18.75 -19.48 10.92
C GLY A 116 -19.46 -20.80 11.21
N LEU A 117 -19.35 -21.79 10.31
CA LEU A 117 -19.91 -23.12 10.54
C LEU A 117 -19.25 -23.85 11.72
N LEU A 118 -17.93 -23.70 11.88
CA LEU A 118 -17.21 -24.26 13.03
C LEU A 118 -17.71 -23.63 14.33
N GLN A 119 -17.90 -22.31 14.36
CA GLN A 119 -18.43 -21.61 15.53
C GLN A 119 -19.85 -22.10 15.89
N LEU A 120 -20.75 -22.20 14.90
CA LEU A 120 -22.12 -22.68 15.14
C LEU A 120 -22.18 -24.10 15.70
N ARG A 121 -21.24 -24.97 15.29
CA ARG A 121 -21.14 -26.33 15.84
C ARG A 121 -20.67 -26.31 17.30
N ALA A 122 -19.63 -25.54 17.60
CA ALA A 122 -19.13 -25.39 18.96
C ALA A 122 -20.20 -24.82 19.91
N ASP A 123 -20.98 -23.83 19.44
CA ASP A 123 -22.07 -23.25 20.20
C ASP A 123 -23.19 -24.27 20.49
N ALA A 124 -23.50 -25.15 19.54
CA ALA A 124 -24.51 -26.20 19.72
C ALA A 124 -24.08 -27.26 20.76
N GLU A 125 -22.80 -27.64 20.77
CA GLU A 125 -22.23 -28.58 21.75
C GLU A 125 -22.18 -27.99 23.16
N ALA A 126 -21.99 -26.68 23.30
CA ALA A 126 -21.90 -26.02 24.60
C ALA A 126 -23.25 -25.90 25.34
N VAL A 127 -24.37 -26.09 24.64
CA VAL A 127 -25.74 -25.94 25.18
C VAL A 127 -26.47 -27.29 25.29
N SER A 128 -25.85 -28.39 24.83
CA SER A 128 -26.34 -29.77 24.99
C SER A 128 -25.80 -30.44 26.24
#